data_AF-A0A9W8JUP0-F1
#
_entry.id   AF-A0A9W8JUP0-F1
#
_cell.length_a   1.000
_cell.length_b   1.000
_cell.length_c   1.000
_cell.angle_alpha   90.00
_cell.angle_beta   90.00
_cell.angle_gamma   90.00
#
_symmetry.space_group_name_H-M   'P 1'
#
loop_
_entity.id
_entity.type
_entity.pdbx_description
1 polymer ?
#
loop_
_entity_poly.entity_id
_entity_poly.type
_entity_poly.pdbx_seq_one_letter_code
_entity_poly.pdbx_strand_id
1 'polypeptide(L)'
;MTASIPDDRADEHAFLDSVEGEISFFRSIMRARPVGMHRYFHILTIRNAILKDTGHTVHVETLWEKLRKCYDLDALDAIVSDSLCKAGRLRCVFERGLSALNLEGKRLTFRSQ
;
A
#
# COMPACT_ATOMS: atom_id res chain seq x y z
N MET A 1 -1.83 32.14 -19.11
CA MET A 1 -1.36 31.84 -17.74
C MET A 1 -1.24 30.34 -17.60
N THR A 2 -0.06 29.79 -17.87
CA THR A 2 0.27 28.40 -17.55
C THR A 2 0.46 28.33 -16.05
N ALA A 3 -0.51 27.76 -15.32
CA ALA A 3 -0.34 27.48 -13.92
C ALA A 3 0.83 26.48 -13.79
N SER A 4 1.94 26.95 -13.24
CA SER A 4 3.01 26.10 -12.71
C SER A 4 2.39 25.27 -11.58
N ILE A 5 1.99 24.04 -11.90
CA ILE A 5 1.61 23.04 -10.91
C ILE A 5 2.86 22.86 -10.03
N PRO A 6 2.81 23.20 -8.72
CA PRO A 6 3.94 22.93 -7.84
C PRO A 6 4.24 21.42 -7.92
N ASP A 7 5.52 21.07 -7.89
CA ASP A 7 5.96 19.68 -7.96
C ASP A 7 5.63 18.98 -6.62
N ASP A 8 4.34 18.81 -6.32
CA ASP A 8 3.81 18.18 -5.10
C ASP A 8 4.43 16.79 -4.90
N ARG A 9 4.90 16.15 -5.99
CA ARG A 9 5.58 14.86 -5.97
C ARG A 9 6.95 14.92 -5.30
N ALA A 10 7.73 15.98 -5.48
CA ALA A 10 9.02 16.11 -4.80
C ALA A 10 8.84 16.27 -3.29
N ASP A 11 7.82 17.03 -2.88
CA ASP A 11 7.47 17.20 -1.46
C ASP A 11 6.95 15.89 -0.85
N GLU A 12 6.18 15.10 -1.60
CA GLU A 12 5.77 13.76 -1.21
C GLU A 12 6.96 12.81 -1.02
N HIS A 13 7.94 12.85 -1.93
CA HIS A 13 9.16 12.05 -1.80
C HIS A 13 9.99 12.48 -0.59
N ALA A 14 10.17 13.78 -0.39
CA ALA A 14 10.88 14.32 0.78
C ALA A 14 10.18 13.93 2.09
N PHE A 15 8.85 13.95 2.13
CA PHE A 15 8.07 13.48 3.26
C PHE A 15 8.23 11.97 3.46
N LEU A 16 8.11 11.17 2.41
CA LEU A 16 8.28 9.74 2.51
C LEU A 16 9.69 9.38 2.99
N ASP A 17 10.72 10.12 2.62
CA ASP A 17 12.12 9.93 3.05
C ASP A 17 12.42 10.52 4.45
N SER A 18 11.45 11.20 5.06
CA SER A 18 11.53 11.60 6.47
C SER A 18 11.31 10.41 7.40
N VAL A 19 11.90 10.47 8.61
CA VAL A 19 11.78 9.40 9.61
C VAL A 19 10.31 9.09 9.95
N GLU A 20 9.46 10.12 10.04
CA GLU A 20 8.04 9.94 10.35
C GLU A 20 7.29 9.27 9.20
N GLY A 21 7.53 9.71 7.97
CA GLY A 21 6.96 9.11 6.76
C GLY A 21 7.40 7.66 6.57
N GLU A 22 8.68 7.36 6.79
CA GLU A 22 9.23 6.01 6.68
C GLU A 22 8.64 5.05 7.70
N ILE A 23 8.55 5.45 8.97
CA ILE A 23 7.97 4.61 10.02
C ILE A 23 6.50 4.27 9.68
N SER A 24 5.71 5.27 9.29
CA SER A 24 4.32 5.10 8.87
C SER A 24 4.20 4.15 7.66
N PHE A 25 5.05 4.35 6.66
CA PHE A 25 5.12 3.54 5.45
C PHE A 25 5.49 2.08 5.75
N PHE A 26 6.57 1.81 6.48
CA PHE A 26 6.99 0.45 6.81
C PHE A 26 5.97 -0.27 7.69
N ARG A 27 5.36 0.41 8.66
CA ARG A 27 4.28 -0.18 9.47
C ARG A 27 3.09 -0.58 8.61
N SER A 28 2.74 0.23 7.62
CA SER A 28 1.66 -0.05 6.68
C SER A 28 1.98 -1.22 5.75
N ILE A 29 3.22 -1.32 5.26
CA ILE A 29 3.71 -2.46 4.45
C ILE A 29 3.67 -3.76 5.24
N MET A 30 4.10 -3.75 6.51
CA MET A 30 4.05 -4.94 7.36
C MET A 30 2.62 -5.46 7.56
N ARG A 31 1.62 -4.56 7.54
CA ARG A 31 0.19 -4.91 7.66
C ARG A 31 -0.39 -5.46 6.35
N ALA A 32 -0.13 -4.79 5.22
CA ALA A 32 -0.82 -5.05 3.96
C ALA A 32 -0.04 -5.92 2.96
N ARG A 33 1.27 -6.16 3.17
CA ARG A 33 2.21 -6.94 2.33
C ARG A 33 1.91 -6.85 0.83
N PRO A 34 2.48 -5.86 0.09
CA PRO A 34 2.17 -5.61 -1.32
C PRO A 34 2.83 -6.64 -2.26
N VAL A 35 2.44 -7.92 -2.15
CA VAL A 35 2.98 -9.04 -2.93
C VAL A 35 1.84 -9.90 -3.49
N GLY A 36 2.07 -10.59 -4.61
CA GLY A 36 1.09 -11.46 -5.25
C GLY A 36 0.07 -10.72 -6.14
N MET A 37 -0.96 -11.48 -6.53
CA MET A 37 -1.97 -11.09 -7.52
C MET A 37 -2.70 -9.76 -7.19
N HIS A 38 -2.88 -9.44 -5.91
CA HIS A 38 -3.64 -8.28 -5.46
C HIS A 38 -2.77 -7.10 -4.98
N ARG A 39 -1.52 -7.00 -5.45
CA ARG A 39 -0.56 -5.94 -5.08
C ARG A 39 -1.11 -4.50 -5.19
N TYR A 40 -1.91 -4.22 -6.23
CA TYR A 40 -2.53 -2.91 -6.43
C TYR A 40 -3.53 -2.55 -5.32
N PHE A 41 -4.30 -3.53 -4.83
CA PHE A 41 -5.26 -3.32 -3.74
C PHE A 41 -4.56 -3.10 -2.39
N HIS A 42 -3.47 -3.85 -2.15
CA HIS A 42 -2.66 -3.68 -0.95
C HIS A 42 -2.04 -2.28 -0.87
N ILE A 43 -1.65 -1.70 -2.00
CA ILE A 43 -1.10 -0.33 -2.01
C ILE A 43 -2.14 0.74 -1.75
N LEU A 44 -3.38 0.56 -2.20
CA LEU A 44 -4.47 1.46 -1.78
C LEU A 44 -4.70 1.40 -0.27
N THR A 45 -4.55 0.22 0.32
CA THR A 45 -4.64 0.02 1.77
C THR A 45 -3.48 0.72 2.49
N ILE A 46 -2.26 0.62 1.97
CA ILE A 46 -1.07 1.31 2.49
C ILE A 46 -1.25 2.83 2.42
N ARG A 47 -1.71 3.35 1.27
CA ARG A 47 -2.00 4.78 1.09
C ARG A 47 -3.00 5.28 2.14
N ASN A 48 -4.09 4.54 2.34
CA ASN A 48 -5.10 4.90 3.33
C ASN A 48 -4.57 4.81 4.77
N ALA A 49 -3.67 3.87 5.05
CA ALA A 49 -3.03 3.77 6.36
C ALA A 49 -2.10 4.96 6.63
N ILE A 50 -1.28 5.37 5.65
CA ILE A 50 -0.41 6.55 5.77
C ILE A 50 -1.23 7.83 5.96
N LEU A 51 -2.34 7.97 5.22
CA LEU A 51 -3.25 9.10 5.39
C LEU A 51 -3.85 9.14 6.80
N LYS A 52 -4.18 7.98 7.39
CA LYS A 52 -4.70 7.90 8.76
C LYS A 52 -3.64 8.19 9.82
N ASP A 53 -2.43 7.68 9.61
CA ASP A 53 -1.36 7.77 10.60
C ASP A 53 -0.71 9.17 10.61
N THR A 54 -0.65 9.83 9.44
CA THR A 54 0.14 11.07 9.25
C THR A 54 -0.66 12.25 8.68
N GLY A 55 -1.90 12.05 8.22
CA GLY A 55 -2.73 13.12 7.64
C GLY A 55 -2.28 13.60 6.25
N HIS A 56 -1.14 13.13 5.75
CA HIS A 56 -0.62 13.46 4.42
C HIS A 56 -1.23 12.56 3.34
N THR A 57 -1.64 13.17 2.25
CA THR A 57 -2.07 12.44 1.05
C THR A 57 -0.87 12.22 0.17
N VAL A 58 -0.59 10.96 -0.16
CA VAL A 58 0.50 10.56 -1.05
C VAL A 58 -0.09 9.91 -2.29
N HIS A 59 0.52 10.13 -3.46
CA HIS A 59 0.14 9.45 -4.68
C HIS A 59 0.54 7.96 -4.71
N VAL A 60 -0.21 7.17 -5.47
CA VAL A 60 0.06 5.73 -5.60
C VAL A 60 1.37 5.49 -6.38
N GLU A 61 1.66 6.34 -7.37
CA GLU A 61 2.91 6.27 -8.15
C GLU A 61 4.15 6.49 -7.28
N THR A 62 4.15 7.50 -6.40
CA THR A 62 5.27 7.84 -5.52
C THR A 62 5.53 6.72 -4.50
N LEU A 63 4.47 6.06 -4.01
CA LEU A 63 4.57 4.84 -3.21
C LEU A 63 5.19 3.67 -3.98
N TRP A 64 4.81 3.45 -5.23
CA TRP A 64 5.37 2.39 -6.07
C TRP A 64 6.84 2.63 -6.41
N GLU A 65 7.23 3.87 -6.66
CA GLU A 65 8.62 4.26 -6.87
C GLU A 65 9.45 4.02 -5.60
N LYS A 66 8.95 4.42 -4.43
CA LYS A 66 9.63 4.13 -3.16
C LYS A 66 9.73 2.62 -2.89
N LEU A 67 8.66 1.87 -3.14
CA LEU A 67 8.67 0.41 -3.00
C LEU A 67 9.72 -0.26 -3.88
N ARG A 68 9.84 0.16 -5.15
CA ARG A 68 10.84 -0.36 -6.09
C ARG A 68 12.28 0.00 -5.70
N LYS A 69 12.48 1.14 -5.04
CA LYS A 69 13.81 1.53 -4.50
C LYS A 69 14.19 0.69 -3.28
N CYS A 70 13.22 0.36 -2.42
CA CYS A 70 13.49 -0.35 -1.16
C CYS A 70 13.45 -1.89 -1.29
N TYR A 71 12.66 -2.43 -2.21
CA TYR A 71 12.43 -3.86 -2.35
C TYR A 71 12.48 -4.30 -3.81
N ASP A 72 13.07 -5.48 -4.04
CA ASP A 72 12.91 -6.22 -5.29
C ASP A 72 11.56 -6.94 -5.27
N LEU A 73 10.56 -6.31 -5.90
CA LEU A 73 9.19 -6.82 -5.95
C LEU A 73 9.09 -8.12 -6.76
N ASP A 74 9.94 -8.29 -7.78
CA ASP A 74 9.90 -9.46 -8.66
C ASP A 74 10.47 -10.70 -7.95
N ALA A 75 11.55 -10.52 -7.18
CA ALA A 75 12.08 -11.56 -6.32
C ALA A 75 11.06 -11.98 -5.23
N LEU A 76 10.36 -11.00 -4.64
CA LEU A 76 9.32 -11.27 -3.64
C LEU A 76 8.12 -12.02 -4.24
N ASP A 77 7.68 -11.65 -5.45
CA ASP A 77 6.56 -12.30 -6.12
C ASP A 77 6.90 -13.75 -6.52
N ALA A 78 8.15 -14.01 -6.93
CA ALA A 78 8.65 -15.35 -7.21
C ALA A 78 8.64 -16.24 -5.94
N ILE A 79 9.06 -15.71 -4.78
CA ILE A 79 9.04 -16.44 -3.51
C ILE A 79 7.59 -16.74 -3.09
N VAL A 80 6.68 -15.77 -3.23
CA VAL A 80 5.25 -15.96 -2.90
C VAL A 80 4.61 -16.99 -3.81
N SER A 81 4.91 -16.94 -5.11
CA SER A 81 4.39 -17.90 -6.09
C SER A 81 4.93 -19.33 -5.84
N ASP A 82 6.21 -19.48 -5.51
CA ASP A 82 6.80 -20.79 -5.16
C ASP A 82 6.25 -21.32 -3.82
N SER A 83 6.05 -20.43 -2.84
CA SER A 83 5.52 -20.82 -1.52
C SER A 83 4.02 -21.15 -1.55
N LEU A 84 3.22 -20.54 -2.43
CA LEU A 84 1.84 -20.98 -2.71
C LEU A 84 1.79 -22.35 -3.40
N CYS A 85 2.80 -22.68 -4.21
CA CYS A 85 2.91 -24.00 -4.82
C CYS A 85 3.30 -25.09 -3.79
N LYS A 86 4.13 -24.75 -2.80
CA LYS A 86 4.57 -25.69 -1.74
C LYS A 86 3.63 -25.79 -0.54
N ALA A 87 2.86 -24.74 -0.26
CA ALA A 87 1.90 -24.72 0.83
C ALA A 87 0.47 -24.78 0.28
N GLY A 88 -0.02 -25.99 0.00
CA GLY A 88 -1.46 -26.28 -0.15
C GLY A 88 -2.28 -26.05 1.14
N ARG A 89 -1.85 -25.12 2.00
CA ARG A 89 -2.44 -24.76 3.29
C ARG A 89 -1.69 -23.56 3.86
N LEU A 90 -2.16 -22.32 3.68
CA LEU A 90 -1.94 -21.23 4.64
C LEU A 90 -2.93 -20.08 4.35
N ARG A 91 -4.06 -20.09 5.04
CA ARG A 91 -4.28 -19.38 6.32
C ARG A 91 -4.51 -17.89 6.07
N CYS A 92 -5.80 -17.58 5.93
CA CYS A 92 -6.46 -16.29 5.89
C CYS A 92 -6.17 -15.43 7.15
N VAL A 93 -4.91 -15.10 7.44
CA VAL A 93 -4.58 -14.12 8.49
C VAL A 93 -4.83 -12.68 7.98
N PHE A 94 -5.06 -12.50 6.68
CA PHE A 94 -5.41 -11.21 6.08
C PHE A 94 -6.84 -10.74 6.42
N GLU A 95 -7.76 -11.66 6.77
CA GLU A 95 -9.17 -11.30 7.01
C GLU A 95 -9.42 -10.55 8.33
N ARG A 96 -8.53 -10.62 9.31
CA ARG A 96 -8.75 -9.93 10.60
C ARG A 96 -8.29 -8.47 10.61
N GLY A 97 -7.58 -8.00 9.58
CA GLY A 97 -7.14 -6.60 9.47
C GLY A 97 -8.15 -5.69 8.78
N LEU A 98 -9.05 -6.24 7.97
CA LEU A 98 -10.01 -5.45 7.20
C LEU A 98 -11.16 -4.89 8.05
N SER A 99 -11.47 -5.50 9.19
CA SER A 99 -12.50 -5.02 10.13
C SER A 99 -12.09 -3.74 10.89
N ALA A 100 -10.81 -3.34 10.85
CA ALA A 100 -10.33 -2.11 11.47
C ALA A 100 -10.35 -0.90 10.52
N LEU A 101 -10.64 -1.11 9.22
CA LEU A 101 -11.03 -0.03 8.30
C LEU A 101 -12.55 0.20 8.41
N ASN A 102 -13.04 0.33 9.64
CA ASN A 102 -14.24 1.11 9.94
C ASN A 102 -13.89 2.58 9.67
N LEU A 103 -13.91 2.95 8.39
CA LEU A 103 -14.21 4.31 7.96
C LEU A 103 -15.71 4.32 7.71
N GLU A 104 -16.39 5.22 8.41
CA GLU A 104 -17.81 5.54 8.32
C GLU A 104 -18.52 5.06 7.03
N GLY A 105 -19.44 4.12 7.19
CA GLY A 105 -20.80 4.30 6.67
C GLY A 105 -21.02 4.47 5.16
N LYS A 106 -20.22 3.90 4.26
CA LYS A 106 -20.61 3.78 2.84
C LYS A 106 -20.47 2.36 2.30
N ARG A 107 -21.59 1.66 2.39
CA ARG A 107 -21.97 0.44 1.68
C ARG A 107 -21.69 0.59 0.17
N LEU A 108 -20.55 0.11 -0.30
CA LEU A 108 -20.35 -0.17 -1.73
C LEU A 108 -20.92 -1.57 -2.01
N THR A 109 -22.20 -1.61 -2.37
CA THR A 109 -22.80 -2.79 -3.00
C THR A 109 -22.19 -2.97 -4.39
N PHE A 110 -21.32 -3.96 -4.54
CA PHE A 110 -20.89 -4.41 -5.86
C PHE A 110 -22.05 -5.20 -6.48
N ARG A 111 -22.78 -4.56 -7.40
CA ARG A 111 -23.86 -5.17 -8.18
C ARG A 111 -23.18 -5.90 -9.35
N SER A 112 -23.16 -7.23 -9.32
CA SER A 112 -22.89 -8.02 -10.52
C SER A 112 -24.15 -8.01 -11.38
N GLN A 113 -24.01 -7.58 -12.63
CA GLN A 113 -24.87 -8.08 -13.70
C GLN A 113 -24.43 -9.50 -14.07
#